data_AF-A0A1D9CJQ3-F1
#
_entry.id   AF-A0A1D9CJQ3-F1
#
_cell.length_a   1.000
_cell.length_b   1.000
_cell.length_c   1.000
_cell.angle_alpha   90.00
_cell.angle_beta   90.00
_cell.angle_gamma   90.00
#
_symmetry.space_group_name_H-M   'P 1'
#
loop_
_entity.id
_entity.type
_entity.pdbx_description
1 polymer ?
#
loop_
_entity_poly.entity_id
_entity_poly.type
_entity_poly.pdbx_seq_one_letter_code
_entity_poly.pdbx_strand_id
1 'polypeptide(L)' 'NFTIHGLWPDKEGTLLLQYCKPKPTFNKVRDKMLDDLDKNWIQLRIHQRTGLKEQPLWQYQYLKHGSCC' A
#
# COMPACT_ATOMS: atom_id res chain seq x y z
N ASN A 1 19.71 -0.82 -3.52
CA ASN A 1 18.55 -1.67 -3.81
C ASN A 1 17.33 -0.82 -4.05
N PHE A 2 16.49 -1.22 -5.01
CA PHE A 2 15.18 -0.62 -5.22
C PHE A 2 14.21 -1.05 -4.11
N THR A 3 13.19 -0.23 -3.87
CA THR A 3 12.07 -0.52 -2.97
C THR A 3 10.77 -0.24 -3.71
N ILE A 4 9.70 -0.88 -3.27
CA ILE A 4 8.37 -0.73 -3.86
C ILE A 4 7.80 0.63 -3.44
N HIS A 5 7.27 1.38 -4.40
CA HIS A 5 6.46 2.57 -4.12
C HIS A 5 4.97 2.22 -4.10
N GLY A 6 4.51 1.49 -5.12
CA GLY A 6 3.13 1.05 -5.26
C GLY A 6 2.94 0.09 -6.43
N LEU A 7 1.78 -0.58 -6.44
CA LEU A 7 1.26 -1.32 -7.58
C LEU A 7 -0.10 -0.72 -7.94
N TRP A 8 -0.20 -0.16 -9.14
CA TRP A 8 -1.30 0.72 -9.52
C TRP A 8 -2.04 0.14 -10.73
N PRO A 9 -3.24 -0.42 -10.53
CA PRO A 9 -4.14 -0.72 -11.64
C PRO A 9 -4.47 0.58 -12.38
N ASP A 10 -4.40 0.54 -13.71
CA ASP A 10 -4.74 1.69 -14.54
C ASP A 10 -5.23 1.25 -15.91
N LYS A 11 -5.78 2.20 -16.68
CA LYS A 11 -6.29 1.98 -18.03
C LYS A 11 -5.86 3.10 -18.96
N GLU A 12 -5.30 2.70 -20.10
CA GLU A 12 -4.91 3.64 -21.15
C GLU A 12 -6.12 4.43 -21.68
N GLY A 13 -5.94 5.73 -21.89
CA GLY A 13 -6.98 6.60 -22.44
C GLY A 13 -8.07 7.02 -21.45
N THR A 14 -7.94 6.68 -20.16
CA THR A 14 -8.83 7.17 -19.10
C THR A 14 -8.08 8.05 -18.09
N LEU A 15 -8.82 8.75 -17.23
CA LEU A 15 -8.25 9.30 -16.01
C LEU A 15 -7.71 8.16 -15.13
N LEU A 16 -6.67 8.46 -14.34
CA LEU A 16 -6.03 7.51 -13.44
C LEU A 16 -7.07 6.78 -12.58
N LEU A 17 -7.04 5.45 -12.61
CA LEU A 17 -7.90 4.63 -11.75
C LEU A 17 -7.45 4.73 -10.30
N GLN A 18 -8.32 5.27 -9.45
CA GLN A 18 -8.09 5.40 -8.02
C GLN A 18 -9.40 5.44 -7.23
N TYR A 19 -9.38 4.94 -5.99
CA TYR A 19 -10.51 4.92 -5.06
C TYR A 19 -11.77 4.24 -5.61
N CYS A 20 -11.60 3.10 -6.26
CA CYS A 20 -12.70 2.33 -6.84
C CYS A 20 -13.69 1.84 -5.77
N LYS A 21 -14.91 1.54 -6.19
CA LYS A 21 -16.02 1.12 -5.31
C LYS A 21 -16.31 -0.38 -5.47
N PRO A 22 -16.70 -1.07 -4.38
CA PRO A 22 -16.84 -0.57 -3.02
C PRO A 22 -15.48 -0.28 -2.36
N LYS A 23 -15.45 0.62 -1.36
CA LYS A 23 -14.21 0.90 -0.61
C LYS A 23 -13.84 -0.36 0.20
N PRO A 24 -12.67 -0.97 -0.01
CA PRO A 24 -12.30 -2.18 0.72
C PRO A 24 -11.90 -1.88 2.16
N THR A 25 -11.97 -2.89 3.03
CA THR A 25 -11.42 -2.82 4.39
C THR A 25 -9.96 -3.23 4.35
N PHE A 26 -9.08 -2.40 4.91
CA PHE A 26 -7.67 -2.74 5.08
C PHE A 26 -7.47 -3.50 6.39
N ASN A 27 -6.94 -4.72 6.29
CA ASN A 27 -6.50 -5.50 7.45
C ASN A 27 -5.00 -5.33 7.64
N LYS A 28 -4.57 -5.00 8.86
CA LYS A 28 -3.14 -4.85 9.17
C LYS A 28 -2.40 -6.16 8.88
N VAL A 29 -1.29 -6.03 8.16
CA VAL A 29 -0.35 -7.09 7.82
C VAL A 29 0.40 -7.53 9.08
N ARG A 30 0.66 -8.84 9.21
CA ARG A 30 1.33 -9.44 10.37
C ARG A 30 2.32 -10.51 9.92
N ASP A 31 3.06 -11.04 10.88
CA ASP A 31 3.98 -12.18 10.72
C ASP A 31 5.01 -11.92 9.63
N LYS A 32 5.46 -12.97 8.93
CA LYS A 32 6.49 -12.88 7.88
C LYS A 32 6.21 -11.80 6.83
N MET A 33 4.94 -11.58 6.48
CA MET A 33 4.58 -10.55 5.49
C MET A 33 4.89 -9.14 5.99
N LEU A 34 4.78 -8.88 7.31
CA LEU A 34 5.15 -7.59 7.89
C LEU A 34 6.64 -7.32 7.70
N ASP A 35 7.48 -8.32 7.99
CA ASP A 35 8.94 -8.22 7.85
C ASP A 35 9.34 -8.05 6.38
N ASP A 36 8.70 -8.80 5.48
CA ASP A 36 8.94 -8.71 4.04
C ASP A 36 8.56 -7.32 3.49
N LEU A 37 7.45 -6.73 3.95
CA LEU A 37 7.04 -5.39 3.55
C LEU A 37 7.90 -4.29 4.16
N ASP A 38 8.32 -4.39 5.43
CA ASP A 38 9.20 -3.38 6.05
C ASP A 38 10.57 -3.31 5.35
N LYS A 39 11.03 -4.44 4.80
CA LYS A 39 12.27 -4.50 4.01
C LYS A 39 12.09 -4.03 2.56
N ASN A 40 11.09 -4.55 1.85
CA ASN A 40 10.99 -4.39 0.39
C ASN A 40 10.03 -3.27 -0.03
N TRP A 41 9.07 -2.91 0.82
CA TRP A 41 8.10 -1.82 0.61
C TRP A 41 8.14 -0.84 1.80
N ILE A 42 9.37 -0.46 2.17
CA ILE A 42 9.67 0.37 3.34
C ILE A 42 8.97 1.72 3.29
N GLN A 43 8.53 2.18 4.47
CA GLN A 43 7.73 3.40 4.61
C GLN A 43 8.61 4.62 4.94
N LEU A 44 9.50 5.02 4.02
CA LEU A 44 10.61 5.99 4.25
C LEU A 44 10.22 7.34 4.90
N ARG A 45 8.97 7.77 4.75
CA ARG A 45 8.47 9.05 5.32
C ARG A 45 7.90 8.91 6.73
N ILE A 46 7.90 7.70 7.29
CA ILE A 46 7.26 7.35 8.56
C ILE A 46 8.31 6.68 9.44
N HIS A 47 8.35 7.04 10.73
CA HIS A 47 9.23 6.37 11.68
C HIS A 47 8.91 4.87 11.74
N GLN A 48 9.93 3.99 11.68
CA GLN A 48 9.75 2.54 11.54
C GLN A 48 8.76 1.95 12.55
N ARG A 49 8.87 2.31 13.84
CA ARG A 49 7.92 1.85 14.88
C ARG A 49 6.46 2.20 14.56
N THR A 50 6.21 3.39 14.00
CA THR A 50 4.88 3.84 13.58
C THR A 50 4.46 3.13 12.29
N GLY A 51 5.39 2.92 11.36
CA GLY A 51 5.17 2.18 10.12
C GLY A 51 4.72 0.75 10.39
N LEU A 52 5.41 0.02 11.28
CA LEU A 52 5.07 -1.34 11.65
C LEU A 52 3.73 -1.44 12.38
N LYS A 53 3.47 -0.50 13.31
CA LYS A 53 2.26 -0.51 14.14
C LYS A 53 1.01 -0.07 13.37
N GLU A 54 1.08 1.05 12.66
CA GLU A 54 -0.08 1.70 12.04
C GLU A 54 -0.19 1.43 10.54
N GLN A 55 0.90 1.05 9.88
CA GLN A 55 0.95 0.71 8.46
C GLN A 55 0.37 1.78 7.52
N PRO A 56 0.66 3.09 7.72
CA PRO A 56 -0.09 4.15 7.04
C PRO A 56 0.09 4.13 5.52
N LEU A 57 1.31 3.82 5.04
CA LEU A 57 1.61 3.82 3.61
C LEU A 57 0.90 2.66 2.91
N TRP A 58 0.95 1.45 3.48
CA TRP A 58 0.32 0.28 2.88
C TRP A 58 -1.19 0.41 2.89
N GLN A 59 -1.78 0.93 3.97
CA GLN A 59 -3.20 1.25 4.03
C GLN A 59 -3.59 2.26 2.94
N TYR A 60 -2.83 3.34 2.79
CA TYR A 60 -3.08 4.35 1.77
C TYR A 60 -3.02 3.77 0.35
N GLN A 61 -1.96 3.04 0.03
CA GLN A 61 -1.76 2.42 -1.29
C GLN A 61 -2.87 1.40 -1.60
N TYR A 62 -3.25 0.56 -0.62
CA TYR A 62 -4.34 -0.40 -0.78
C TYR A 62 -5.69 0.28 -1.02
N LEU A 63 -6.04 1.30 -0.22
CA LEU A 63 -7.33 1.99 -0.38
C LEU A 63 -7.41 2.80 -1.67
N LYS A 64 -6.31 3.42 -2.09
CA LYS A 64 -6.26 4.25 -3.29
C LYS A 64 -6.15 3.44 -4.57
N HIS A 65 -5.24 2.47 -4.62
CA HIS A 65 -4.91 1.75 -5.84
C HIS A 65 -5.36 0.29 -5.81
N GLY A 66 -5.16 -0.40 -4.68
CA GLY A 66 -5.64 -1.78 -4.49
C GLY A 66 -7.16 -1.94 -4.50
N SER A 67 -7.93 -0.85 -4.35
CA SER A 67 -9.39 -0.89 -4.49
C SER A 67 -9.86 -1.14 -5.92
N CYS A 68 -8.98 -0.99 -6.91
CA CYS A 68 -9.29 -1.04 -8.34
C CYS A 68 -8.93 -2.38 -9.01
N CYS A 69 -8.72 -3.46 -8.25
CA CYS A 69 -8.43 -4.81 -8.76
C CYS A 69 -9.32 -5.89 -8.12
#